data_AF-A0A7X8JHC0-F1
#
_entry.id   AF-A0A7X8JHC0-F1
#
_cell.length_a   1.000
_cell.length_b   1.000
_cell.length_c   1.000
_cell.angle_alpha   90.00
_cell.angle_beta   90.00
_cell.angle_gamma   90.00
#
_symmetry.space_group_name_H-M   'P 1'
#
loop_
_entity.id
_entity.type
_entity.pdbx_description
1 polymer ?
#
loop_
_entity_poly.entity_id
_entity_poly.type
_entity_poly.pdbx_seq_one_letter_code
_entity_poly.pdbx_strand_id
1 'polypeptide(L)'
;LDNNTENMEPGTDVSTGGTVDADISGPEISETDDNTASMGSWSGDYSFTEFAPPDQNMFYSISIYEEKGSYYADIYIDGFQTMMRLKARASENADRLDLFFDSYLPDNLMEIHDEGDYLLSLEKSGSKLLTHWGGIEPMLSDNSTDSGEYFDKAE
;
A
#
# COMPACT_ATOMS: atom_id res chain seq x y z
N LEU A 1 45.83 -47.73 -7.75
CA LEU A 1 45.16 -47.23 -8.96
C LEU A 1 44.77 -45.78 -8.73
N ASP A 2 45.50 -44.76 -9.16
CA ASP A 2 46.92 -44.44 -9.20
C ASP A 2 46.95 -42.93 -9.41
N ASN A 3 47.93 -42.26 -8.81
CA ASN A 3 48.17 -40.84 -9.01
C ASN A 3 48.64 -40.55 -10.45
N ASN A 4 48.48 -39.29 -10.84
CA ASN A 4 49.49 -38.43 -11.47
C ASN A 4 49.23 -37.95 -12.91
N THR A 5 49.00 -36.63 -13.00
CA THR A 5 49.60 -35.61 -13.89
C THR A 5 50.48 -36.07 -15.07
N GLU A 6 50.23 -35.55 -16.27
CA GLU A 6 51.24 -34.80 -17.06
C GLU A 6 50.67 -34.10 -18.32
N ASN A 7 51.28 -32.96 -18.62
CA ASN A 7 51.09 -32.04 -19.74
C ASN A 7 51.50 -32.63 -21.10
N MET A 8 51.00 -32.05 -22.21
CA MET A 8 51.81 -31.53 -23.34
C MET A 8 50.92 -31.15 -24.55
N GLU A 9 50.92 -29.86 -24.92
CA GLU A 9 50.74 -29.44 -26.34
C GLU A 9 52.06 -29.70 -27.10
N PRO A 10 52.08 -29.81 -28.46
CA PRO A 10 52.05 -28.62 -29.35
C PRO A 10 51.47 -28.85 -30.76
N GLY A 11 51.15 -27.77 -31.50
CA GLY A 11 51.00 -27.86 -32.96
C GLY A 11 50.24 -26.72 -33.64
N THR A 12 50.99 -25.80 -34.23
CA THR A 12 50.61 -24.67 -35.08
C THR A 12 49.99 -25.07 -36.43
N ASP A 13 49.04 -24.29 -36.97
CA ASP A 13 49.16 -23.66 -38.31
C ASP A 13 48.08 -22.59 -38.56
N VAL A 14 48.44 -21.57 -39.34
CA VAL A 14 47.63 -20.41 -39.73
C VAL A 14 47.01 -20.65 -41.11
N SER A 15 45.74 -20.31 -41.33
CA SER A 15 45.26 -19.95 -42.68
C SER A 15 43.88 -19.29 -42.68
N THR A 16 43.90 -18.00 -43.04
CA THR A 16 42.96 -17.25 -43.89
C THR A 16 41.45 -17.53 -43.88
N GLY A 17 40.70 -16.48 -43.54
CA GLY A 17 39.69 -15.89 -44.44
C GLY A 17 38.23 -16.21 -44.12
N GLY A 18 37.43 -15.17 -43.94
CA GLY A 18 35.97 -15.24 -44.08
C GLY A 18 35.19 -14.58 -42.95
N THR A 19 34.85 -13.31 -43.13
CA THR A 19 33.78 -12.62 -42.40
C THR A 19 32.43 -13.28 -42.68
N VAL A 20 31.71 -13.69 -41.65
CA VAL A 20 30.24 -13.83 -41.70
C VAL A 20 29.66 -13.32 -40.38
N ASP A 21 28.76 -12.36 -40.50
CA ASP A 21 28.11 -11.65 -39.41
C ASP A 21 27.29 -12.61 -38.54
N ALA A 22 27.46 -12.51 -37.23
CA ALA A 22 26.68 -13.25 -36.25
C ALA A 22 25.33 -12.54 -36.06
N ASP A 23 24.30 -12.99 -36.77
CA ASP A 23 22.90 -12.72 -36.43
C ASP A 23 22.47 -13.70 -35.34
N ILE A 24 22.71 -13.33 -34.08
CA ILE A 24 22.12 -13.99 -32.91
C ILE A 24 20.84 -13.23 -32.57
N SER A 25 19.77 -13.51 -33.30
CA SER A 25 18.42 -13.22 -32.84
C SER A 25 18.04 -14.18 -31.72
N GLY A 26 18.42 -13.81 -30.49
CA GLY A 26 17.86 -14.42 -29.28
C GLY A 26 16.40 -13.98 -29.09
N PRO A 27 15.51 -14.84 -28.55
CA PRO A 27 14.17 -14.42 -28.22
C PRO A 27 14.20 -13.36 -27.11
N GLU A 28 13.59 -12.21 -27.39
CA GLU A 28 13.26 -11.17 -26.41
C GLU A 28 12.57 -11.80 -25.20
N ILE A 29 13.26 -11.79 -24.07
CA ILE A 29 12.63 -11.89 -22.75
C ILE A 29 11.90 -10.57 -22.50
N SER A 30 10.61 -10.53 -22.84
CA SER A 30 9.70 -9.50 -22.35
C SER A 30 9.25 -9.87 -20.94
N GLU A 31 10.11 -9.60 -19.97
CA GLU A 31 9.71 -9.29 -18.59
C GLU A 31 10.18 -7.84 -18.41
N THR A 32 9.30 -6.85 -18.27
CA THR A 32 8.52 -6.61 -17.06
C THR A 32 7.30 -5.79 -17.41
N ASP A 33 6.10 -6.33 -17.21
CA ASP A 33 4.95 -5.47 -16.92
C ASP A 33 5.24 -4.83 -15.57
N ASP A 34 5.62 -3.55 -15.67
CA ASP A 34 5.85 -2.62 -14.60
C ASP A 34 4.52 -2.40 -13.86
N ASN A 35 4.09 -3.38 -13.07
CA ASN A 35 3.07 -3.17 -12.05
C ASN A 35 3.72 -2.53 -10.82
N THR A 36 4.47 -1.45 -11.06
CA THR A 36 4.66 -0.39 -10.09
C THR A 36 3.42 0.51 -10.19
N ALA A 37 2.26 -0.03 -9.82
CA ALA A 37 1.16 0.81 -9.34
C ALA A 37 1.76 1.66 -8.22
N SER A 38 2.05 2.92 -8.55
CA SER A 38 2.80 3.80 -7.68
C SER A 38 1.96 4.03 -6.43
N MET A 39 2.41 3.44 -5.32
CA MET A 39 1.84 3.61 -3.98
C MET A 39 1.75 5.11 -3.57
N GLY A 40 2.50 5.99 -4.26
CA GLY A 40 2.36 7.44 -4.17
C GLY A 40 0.97 7.98 -4.53
N SER A 41 0.10 7.18 -5.14
CA SER A 41 -1.30 7.55 -5.41
C SER A 41 -2.18 7.58 -4.16
N TRP A 42 -1.81 6.92 -3.07
CA TRP A 42 -2.58 6.88 -1.81
C TRP A 42 -2.14 7.93 -0.80
N SER A 43 -0.89 8.38 -0.85
CA SER A 43 -0.40 9.44 0.04
C SER A 43 -1.26 10.69 -0.05
N GLY A 44 -1.52 11.30 1.10
CA GLY A 44 -2.36 12.49 1.24
C GLY A 44 -3.35 12.38 2.38
N ASP A 45 -4.15 13.43 2.51
CA ASP A 45 -5.12 13.59 3.58
C ASP A 45 -6.53 13.27 3.06
N TYR A 46 -7.31 12.59 3.89
CA TYR A 46 -8.68 12.20 3.61
C TYR A 46 -9.56 12.63 4.77
N SER A 47 -10.77 13.11 4.46
CA SER A 47 -11.68 13.58 5.49
C SER A 47 -13.12 13.14 5.25
N PHE A 48 -13.84 12.93 6.35
CA PHE A 48 -15.26 12.64 6.37
C PHE A 48 -15.89 13.33 7.59
N THR A 49 -17.15 13.76 7.48
CA THR A 49 -17.88 14.44 8.55
C THR A 49 -19.30 13.93 8.65
N GLU A 50 -19.76 13.71 9.87
CA GLU A 50 -21.13 13.31 10.19
C GLU A 50 -21.79 14.32 11.10
N PHE A 51 -23.11 14.45 10.95
CA PHE A 51 -23.94 15.32 11.77
C PHE A 51 -25.25 14.61 12.16
N ALA A 52 -25.49 14.48 13.46
CA ALA A 52 -26.77 14.07 14.01
C ALA A 52 -27.46 15.27 14.71
N PRO A 53 -28.67 15.66 14.29
CA PRO A 53 -29.40 16.73 14.95
C PRO A 53 -29.66 16.43 16.44
N PRO A 54 -29.70 17.47 17.31
CA PRO A 54 -29.56 18.88 16.96
C PRO A 54 -28.12 19.40 16.87
N ASP A 55 -27.14 18.72 17.47
CA ASP A 55 -25.83 19.32 17.76
C ASP A 55 -24.65 18.32 17.83
N GLN A 56 -24.80 17.09 17.34
CA GLN A 56 -23.73 16.09 17.38
C GLN A 56 -22.97 16.09 16.06
N ASN A 57 -21.67 16.40 16.10
CA ASN A 57 -20.78 16.28 14.95
C ASN A 57 -19.72 15.21 15.24
N MET A 58 -19.30 14.52 14.18
CA MET A 58 -18.13 13.64 14.19
C MET A 58 -17.27 13.96 12.98
N PHE A 59 -15.97 14.08 13.18
CA PHE A 59 -14.98 14.41 12.17
C PHE A 59 -13.95 13.31 12.11
N TYR A 60 -13.72 12.78 10.91
CA TYR A 60 -12.75 11.73 10.64
C TYR A 60 -11.67 12.32 9.72
N SER A 61 -10.41 12.13 10.08
CA SER A 61 -9.25 12.54 9.28
C SER A 61 -8.27 11.36 9.20
N ILE A 62 -7.77 11.09 8.00
CA ILE A 62 -6.77 10.05 7.74
C ILE A 62 -5.65 10.69 6.93
N SER A 63 -4.43 10.69 7.45
CA SER A 63 -3.24 11.17 6.75
C SER A 63 -2.36 9.98 6.39
N ILE A 64 -2.29 9.62 5.11
CA ILE A 64 -1.52 8.47 4.61
C ILE A 64 -0.15 8.96 4.12
N TYR A 65 0.92 8.30 4.58
CA TYR A 65 2.30 8.64 4.24
C TYR A 65 3.22 7.43 4.19
N GLU A 66 4.33 7.58 3.48
CA GLU A 66 5.40 6.59 3.42
C GLU A 66 6.51 6.94 4.42
N GLU A 67 6.93 5.97 5.23
CA GLU A 67 8.07 6.04 6.11
C GLU A 67 8.98 4.82 5.88
N LYS A 68 10.22 5.08 5.40
CA LYS A 68 11.26 4.05 5.22
C LYS A 68 10.83 2.84 4.36
N GLY A 69 10.02 3.07 3.32
CA GLY A 69 9.54 2.02 2.42
C GLY A 69 8.30 1.28 2.89
N SER A 70 7.70 1.70 4.01
CA SER A 70 6.42 1.19 4.53
C SER A 70 5.39 2.31 4.58
N TYR A 71 4.12 1.98 4.33
CA TYR A 71 3.04 2.95 4.42
C TYR A 71 2.37 2.91 5.79
N TYR A 72 2.07 4.10 6.30
CA TYR A 72 1.36 4.31 7.56
C TYR A 72 0.24 5.31 7.35
N ALA A 73 -0.69 5.33 8.30
CA ALA A 73 -1.70 6.36 8.40
C ALA A 73 -1.82 6.87 9.84
N ASP A 74 -1.92 8.18 9.99
CA ASP A 74 -2.38 8.79 11.24
C ASP A 74 -3.89 9.04 11.09
N ILE A 75 -4.68 8.55 12.05
CA ILE A 75 -6.14 8.62 12.03
C ILE A 75 -6.60 9.42 13.24
N TYR A 76 -7.38 10.46 12.99
CA TYR A 76 -8.00 11.30 14.02
C TYR A 76 -9.51 11.25 13.89
N ILE A 77 -10.17 10.96 15.02
CA ILE A 77 -11.63 10.98 15.12
C ILE A 77 -12.01 11.84 16.30
N ASP A 78 -12.73 12.93 16.01
CA ASP A 78 -13.09 13.97 16.96
C ASP A 78 -14.56 14.28 16.88
N GLY A 79 -15.21 14.48 18.03
CA GLY A 79 -16.61 14.88 18.04
C GLY A 79 -17.35 14.41 19.27
N PHE A 80 -18.55 13.88 19.05
CA PHE A 80 -19.50 13.48 20.09
C PHE A 80 -18.88 12.53 21.14
N GLN A 81 -18.35 13.12 22.22
CA GLN A 81 -17.63 12.43 23.31
C GLN A 81 -16.45 11.55 22.83
N THR A 82 -15.92 11.80 21.64
CA THR A 82 -14.86 11.01 21.01
C THR A 82 -13.63 11.85 20.75
N MET A 83 -12.47 11.31 21.11
CA MET A 83 -11.15 11.80 20.75
C MET A 83 -10.23 10.59 20.61
N MET A 84 -10.12 10.09 19.38
CA MET A 84 -9.23 8.99 19.03
C MET A 84 -8.05 9.50 18.21
N ARG A 85 -6.86 9.00 18.54
CA ARG A 85 -5.61 9.30 17.86
C ARG A 85 -4.89 7.99 17.61
N LEU A 86 -4.96 7.48 16.38
CA LEU A 86 -4.47 6.15 16.05
C LEU A 86 -3.37 6.26 14.99
N LYS A 87 -2.36 5.42 15.08
CA LYS A 87 -1.44 5.11 14.00
C LYS A 87 -1.83 3.74 13.44
N ALA A 88 -1.81 3.63 12.12
CA ALA A 88 -2.12 2.41 11.41
C ALA A 88 -0.98 2.04 10.45
N ARG A 89 -0.74 0.74 10.29
CA ARG A 89 0.01 0.20 9.15
C ARG A 89 -0.93 0.09 7.96
N ALA A 90 -0.47 0.52 6.80
CA ALA A 90 -1.25 0.42 5.57
C ALA A 90 -0.70 -0.70 4.68
N SER A 91 -1.60 -1.53 4.16
CA SER A 91 -1.29 -2.61 3.23
C SER A 91 -2.06 -2.38 1.94
N GLU A 92 -1.34 -2.14 0.85
CA GLU A 92 -1.95 -1.98 -0.47
C GLU A 92 -2.11 -3.33 -1.16
N ASN A 93 -3.27 -3.54 -1.77
CA ASN A 93 -3.60 -4.68 -2.59
C ASN A 93 -4.40 -4.21 -3.81
N ALA A 94 -3.72 -4.09 -4.95
CA ALA A 94 -4.27 -3.53 -6.18
C ALA A 94 -4.91 -2.14 -5.93
N ASP A 95 -6.23 -2.03 -6.10
CA ASP A 95 -6.96 -0.77 -5.95
C ASP A 95 -7.47 -0.53 -4.53
N ARG A 96 -7.03 -1.32 -3.54
CA ARG A 96 -7.48 -1.24 -2.14
C ARG A 96 -6.32 -1.01 -1.18
N LEU A 97 -6.54 -0.15 -0.20
CA LEU A 97 -5.63 0.12 0.91
C LEU A 97 -6.30 -0.27 2.22
N ASP A 98 -5.81 -1.34 2.86
CA ASP A 98 -6.27 -1.79 4.17
C ASP A 98 -5.47 -1.11 5.28
N LEU A 99 -6.15 -0.56 6.29
CA LEU A 99 -5.54 0.06 7.45
C LEU A 99 -5.70 -0.84 8.68
N PHE A 100 -4.58 -1.21 9.28
CA PHE A 100 -4.52 -2.03 10.48
C PHE A 100 -3.95 -1.22 11.63
N PHE A 101 -4.56 -1.30 12.80
CA PHE A 101 -4.09 -0.61 14.00
C PHE A 101 -2.64 -1.02 14.32
N ASP A 102 -1.82 -0.02 14.61
CA ASP A 102 -0.42 -0.18 14.99
C ASP A 102 -0.22 0.27 16.43
N SER A 103 -0.62 1.50 16.74
CA SER A 103 -0.42 2.09 18.06
C SER A 103 -1.32 3.30 18.29
N TYR A 104 -1.48 3.70 19.55
CA TYR A 104 -2.11 4.99 19.90
C TYR A 104 -1.10 6.12 19.76
N LEU A 105 -1.55 7.22 19.15
CA LEU A 105 -0.83 8.49 19.13
C LEU A 105 -1.09 9.26 20.43
N PRO A 106 -0.26 10.28 20.75
CA PRO A 106 -0.48 11.12 21.93
C PRO A 106 -1.89 11.71 21.99
N ASP A 107 -2.35 11.98 23.22
CA ASP A 107 -3.66 12.59 23.53
C ASP A 107 -4.90 11.75 23.18
N ASN A 108 -4.72 10.49 22.77
CA ASN A 108 -5.81 9.53 22.65
C ASN A 108 -6.54 9.32 23.98
N LEU A 109 -7.89 9.33 23.97
CA LEU A 109 -8.68 9.16 25.20
C LEU A 109 -9.16 7.72 25.44
N MET A 110 -9.17 6.86 24.42
CA MET A 110 -9.76 5.52 24.49
C MET A 110 -8.89 4.47 23.80
N GLU A 111 -8.54 3.42 24.53
CA GLU A 111 -7.70 2.32 24.02
C GLU A 111 -8.54 1.05 23.83
N ILE A 112 -9.25 0.94 22.70
CA ILE A 112 -10.21 -0.15 22.41
C ILE A 112 -9.74 -1.15 21.34
N HIS A 113 -8.63 -0.87 20.68
CA HIS A 113 -7.99 -1.68 19.63
C HIS A 113 -6.71 -2.35 20.13
N ASP A 114 -6.47 -3.55 19.65
CA ASP A 114 -5.22 -4.30 19.78
C ASP A 114 -4.39 -4.22 18.49
N GLU A 115 -3.06 -4.29 18.60
CA GLU A 115 -2.16 -4.23 17.44
C GLU A 115 -2.53 -5.29 16.39
N GLY A 116 -2.71 -4.84 15.14
CA GLY A 116 -3.12 -5.68 14.01
C GLY A 116 -4.63 -5.69 13.74
N ASP A 117 -5.45 -5.05 14.58
CA ASP A 117 -6.89 -4.92 14.33
C ASP A 117 -7.17 -4.22 13.00
N TYR A 118 -8.08 -4.78 12.19
CA TYR A 118 -8.54 -4.12 10.96
C TYR A 118 -9.40 -2.92 11.31
N LEU A 119 -8.99 -1.72 10.91
CA LEU A 119 -9.69 -0.48 11.22
C LEU A 119 -10.73 -0.13 10.15
N LEU A 120 -10.28 -0.01 8.90
CA LEU A 120 -11.09 0.24 7.71
C LEU A 120 -10.24 0.02 6.46
N SER A 121 -10.85 0.09 5.28
CA SER A 121 -10.12 0.17 4.02
C SER A 121 -10.71 1.21 3.07
N LEU A 122 -9.83 1.77 2.24
CA LEU A 122 -10.20 2.62 1.11
C LEU A 122 -9.99 1.85 -0.19
N GLU A 123 -10.93 1.95 -1.13
CA GLU A 123 -10.86 1.27 -2.43
C GLU A 123 -11.16 2.25 -3.56
N LYS A 124 -10.26 2.32 -4.54
CA LYS A 124 -10.46 3.08 -5.78
C LYS A 124 -11.29 2.24 -6.74
N SER A 125 -12.52 2.66 -7.01
CA SER A 125 -13.40 2.00 -7.97
C SER A 125 -13.75 2.97 -9.10
N GLY A 126 -12.92 2.97 -10.14
CA GLY A 126 -13.03 3.95 -11.23
C GLY A 126 -12.74 5.37 -10.73
N SER A 127 -13.75 6.25 -10.76
CA SER A 127 -13.64 7.63 -10.24
C SER A 127 -14.09 7.78 -8.80
N LYS A 128 -14.42 6.68 -8.12
CA LYS A 128 -15.01 6.67 -6.77
C LYS A 128 -14.01 6.19 -5.75
N LEU A 129 -14.11 6.72 -4.53
CA LEU A 129 -13.38 6.22 -3.37
C LEU A 129 -14.39 5.57 -2.43
N LEU A 130 -14.37 4.24 -2.38
CA LEU A 130 -15.21 3.47 -1.48
C LEU A 130 -14.50 3.26 -0.14
N THR A 131 -15.27 3.29 0.93
CA THR A 131 -14.85 2.98 2.28
C THR A 131 -15.54 1.70 2.72
N HIS A 132 -14.77 0.79 3.29
CA HIS A 132 -15.27 -0.40 3.97
C HIS A 132 -14.90 -0.25 5.45
N TRP A 133 -15.91 -0.23 6.31
CA TRP A 133 -15.73 -0.06 7.75
C TRP A 133 -15.23 -1.35 8.41
N GLY A 134 -14.61 -1.20 9.58
CA GLY A 134 -14.02 -2.28 10.36
C GLY A 134 -14.11 -1.95 11.85
N GLY A 135 -12.98 -2.00 12.55
CA GLY A 135 -12.91 -1.57 13.95
C GLY A 135 -13.24 -0.08 14.16
N ILE A 136 -13.09 0.75 13.12
CA ILE A 136 -13.66 2.10 13.08
C ILE A 136 -15.03 2.01 12.42
N GLU A 137 -16.01 2.63 13.07
CA GLU A 137 -17.40 2.70 12.61
C GLU A 137 -17.86 4.17 12.49
N PRO A 138 -18.80 4.43 11.57
CA PRO A 138 -19.47 5.73 11.49
C PRO A 138 -20.38 5.94 12.71
N MET A 139 -20.58 7.19 13.10
CA MET A 139 -21.52 7.56 14.16
C MET A 139 -22.97 7.28 13.75
N LEU A 140 -23.32 7.50 12.47
CA LEU A 140 -24.67 7.29 11.96
C LEU A 140 -24.83 5.90 11.34
N SER A 141 -25.87 5.18 11.76
CA SER A 141 -26.19 3.85 11.20
C SER A 141 -26.47 3.86 9.71
N ASP A 142 -26.93 4.98 9.16
CA ASP A 142 -27.18 5.12 7.72
C ASP A 142 -25.86 5.07 6.91
N ASN A 143 -24.73 5.34 7.55
CA ASN A 143 -23.40 5.26 6.95
C ASN A 143 -22.71 3.90 7.19
N SER A 144 -23.34 2.97 7.92
CA SER A 144 -22.75 1.66 8.28
C SER A 144 -23.06 0.56 7.24
N THR A 145 -23.21 0.91 5.97
CA THR A 145 -23.36 -0.07 4.88
C THR A 145 -22.05 -0.86 4.67
N ASP A 146 -22.14 -2.03 4.04
CA ASP A 146 -20.96 -2.87 3.74
C ASP A 146 -19.84 -2.09 3.02
N SER A 147 -20.23 -1.13 2.16
CA SER A 147 -19.33 -0.11 1.59
C SER A 147 -20.09 1.17 1.22
N GLY A 148 -19.39 2.30 1.17
CA GLY A 148 -19.95 3.59 0.75
C GLY A 148 -18.90 4.65 0.43
N GLU A 149 -19.28 5.71 -0.28
CA GLU A 149 -18.41 6.85 -0.61
C GLU A 149 -18.49 7.88 0.53
N TYR A 150 -17.59 7.80 1.51
CA TYR A 150 -17.62 8.67 2.70
C TYR A 150 -16.45 9.65 2.76
N PHE A 151 -15.24 9.19 2.45
CA PHE A 151 -14.05 10.02 2.51
C PHE A 151 -13.79 10.74 1.18
N ASP A 152 -13.44 12.01 1.28
CA ASP A 152 -12.87 12.78 0.19
C ASP A 152 -11.37 12.97 0.41
N LYS A 153 -10.58 12.82 -0.66
CA LYS A 153 -9.15 13.17 -0.64
C LYS A 153 -9.00 14.69 -0.75
N ALA A 154 -8.24 15.31 0.14
CA ALA A 154 -7.91 16.73 0.06
C ALA A 154 -7.06 17.01 -1.20
N GLU A 155 -7.35 18.12 -1.90
CA GLU A 155 -6.60 18.59 -3.08
C GLU A 155 -5.27 19.27 -2.73
#